data_AF-A0A3A2Z4J5-F1
#
_entry.id   AF-A0A3A2Z4J5-F1
#
_cell.length_a   1.000
_cell.length_b   1.000
_cell.length_c   1.000
_cell.angle_alpha   90.00
_cell.angle_beta   90.00
_cell.angle_gamma   90.00
#
_symmetry.space_group_name_H-M   'P 1'
#
loop_
_entity.id
_entity.type
_entity.pdbx_description
1 polymer ?
#
loop_
_entity_poly.entity_id
_entity_poly.type
_entity_poly.pdbx_seq_one_letter_code
_entity_poly.pdbx_strand_id
1 'polypeptide(L)'
;MDSRVSTPRPSTASNFVNRREELYTRYSRRYNYQRAKNEDPKTIYEWFSTVQRIITENGILPEDIYNFNKTGFAIGLISTAKVVTRAEYYGRRAVLQPRNRE
;
A
#
# COMPACT_ATOMS: atom_id res chain seq x y z
N MET A 1 6.26 -42.45 -21.42
CA MET A 1 6.75 -41.12 -21.82
C MET A 1 6.65 -40.21 -20.61
N ASP A 2 7.74 -40.05 -19.86
CA ASP A 2 7.76 -39.23 -18.64
C ASP A 2 7.94 -37.76 -19.00
N SER A 3 6.86 -36.98 -18.89
CA SER A 3 6.89 -35.53 -18.96
C SER A 3 7.47 -34.97 -17.66
N ARG A 4 8.80 -34.91 -17.56
CA ARG A 4 9.47 -34.15 -16.51
C ARG A 4 9.15 -32.66 -16.71
N VAL A 5 8.31 -32.12 -15.83
CA VAL A 5 8.05 -30.68 -15.72
C VAL A 5 9.39 -29.99 -15.45
N SER A 6 9.91 -29.27 -16.44
CA SER A 6 11.12 -28.47 -16.31
C SER A 6 10.83 -27.31 -15.36
N THR A 7 11.34 -27.40 -14.13
CA THR A 7 11.24 -26.29 -13.18
C THR A 7 12.13 -25.14 -13.67
N PRO A 8 11.61 -23.90 -13.75
CA PRO A 8 12.37 -22.78 -14.29
C PRO A 8 13.60 -22.52 -13.41
N ARG A 9 14.78 -22.43 -14.06
CA ARG A 9 16.05 -22.14 -13.37
C ARG A 9 15.90 -20.84 -12.57
N PRO A 10 16.30 -20.81 -11.29
CA PRO A 10 16.15 -19.62 -10.47
C PRO A 10 16.96 -18.47 -11.07
N SER A 11 16.31 -17.32 -11.28
CA SER A 11 16.93 -16.12 -11.82
C SER A 11 18.07 -15.63 -10.91
N THR A 12 19.02 -14.89 -11.47
CA THR A 12 20.15 -14.28 -10.71
C THR A 12 19.67 -13.51 -9.47
N ALA A 13 18.55 -12.81 -9.58
CA ALA A 13 17.92 -12.11 -8.46
C ALA A 13 17.39 -13.05 -7.36
N SER A 14 16.79 -14.19 -7.74
CA SER A 14 16.31 -15.19 -6.78
C SER A 14 17.47 -15.86 -6.04
N ASN A 15 18.55 -16.16 -6.77
CA ASN A 15 19.77 -16.71 -6.19
C ASN A 15 20.45 -15.71 -5.24
N PHE A 16 20.44 -14.42 -5.57
CA PHE A 16 21.02 -13.37 -4.72
C PHE A 16 20.29 -13.26 -3.37
N VAL A 17 18.95 -13.30 -3.37
CA VAL A 17 18.17 -13.23 -2.14
C VAL A 17 18.33 -14.51 -1.31
N ASN A 18 18.25 -15.69 -1.94
CA ASN A 18 18.35 -16.96 -1.23
C ASN A 18 19.72 -17.19 -0.55
N ARG A 19 20.77 -16.50 -0.99
CA ARG A 19 22.12 -16.60 -0.41
C ARG A 19 22.34 -15.70 0.80
N ARG A 20 21.39 -14.83 1.15
CA ARG A 20 21.51 -13.85 2.23
C ARG A 20 20.33 -13.98 3.19
N GLU A 21 20.57 -14.53 4.37
CA GLU A 21 19.55 -14.65 5.44
C GLU A 21 19.05 -13.28 5.91
N GLU A 22 19.85 -12.23 5.73
CA GLU A 22 19.51 -10.84 6.01
C GLU A 22 18.41 -10.27 5.09
N LEU A 23 18.06 -10.94 4.00
CA LEU A 23 17.09 -10.50 3.01
C LEU A 23 15.85 -11.39 2.99
N TYR A 24 14.69 -10.77 2.83
CA TYR A 24 13.41 -11.43 2.74
C TYR A 24 12.60 -10.86 1.58
N THR A 25 11.82 -11.68 0.87
CA THR A 25 10.91 -11.18 -0.17
C THR A 25 9.46 -11.22 0.26
N ARG A 26 8.74 -10.11 0.14
CA ARG A 26 7.27 -10.05 0.31
C ARG A 26 6.61 -9.66 -1.00
N TYR A 27 5.38 -10.12 -1.23
CA TYR A 27 4.56 -9.57 -2.31
C TYR A 27 3.90 -8.28 -1.83
N SER A 28 3.96 -7.23 -2.63
CA SER A 28 3.14 -6.04 -2.40
C SER A 28 1.67 -6.43 -2.49
N ARG A 29 0.85 -5.82 -1.63
CA ARG A 29 -0.60 -5.98 -1.73
C ARG A 29 -1.07 -5.20 -2.96
N ARG A 30 -1.84 -5.87 -3.83
CA ARG A 30 -2.50 -5.24 -4.97
C ARG A 30 -3.39 -4.10 -4.46
N TYR A 31 -3.45 -3.00 -5.20
CA TYR A 31 -4.48 -1.99 -5.01
C TYR A 31 -5.86 -2.66 -4.95
N ASN A 32 -6.71 -2.28 -3.99
CA ASN A 32 -8.00 -2.93 -3.81
C ASN A 32 -8.84 -2.71 -5.07
N TYR A 33 -9.02 -3.76 -5.87
CA TYR A 33 -9.73 -3.72 -7.14
C TYR A 33 -11.19 -3.27 -6.98
N GLN A 34 -11.80 -3.57 -5.83
CA GLN A 34 -13.14 -3.06 -5.51
C GLN A 34 -13.14 -1.54 -5.31
N ARG A 35 -12.04 -0.97 -4.79
CA ARG A 35 -11.89 0.48 -4.66
C ARG A 35 -11.85 1.15 -6.03
N ALA A 36 -11.10 0.60 -6.98
CA ALA A 36 -11.04 1.12 -8.34
C ALA A 36 -12.41 1.05 -9.06
N LYS A 37 -13.23 0.04 -8.75
CA LYS A 37 -14.59 -0.08 -9.28
C LYS A 37 -15.60 0.88 -8.64
N ASN A 38 -15.35 1.31 -7.41
CA ASN A 38 -16.21 2.21 -6.65
C ASN A 38 -15.86 3.69 -6.86
N GLU A 39 -15.08 4.02 -7.90
CA GLU A 39 -14.83 5.40 -8.35
C GLU A 39 -15.98 5.93 -9.22
N ASP A 40 -17.21 5.53 -8.92
CA ASP A 40 -18.42 6.04 -9.58
C ASP A 40 -18.67 7.50 -9.11
N PRO A 41 -18.77 8.48 -10.03
CA PRO A 41 -18.96 9.88 -9.67
C PRO A 41 -20.15 10.13 -8.75
N LYS A 42 -21.25 9.37 -8.93
CA LYS A 42 -22.44 9.49 -8.09
C LYS A 42 -22.14 9.05 -6.65
N THR A 43 -21.54 7.88 -6.48
CA THR A 43 -21.11 7.36 -5.16
C THR A 43 -20.16 8.32 -4.45
N ILE A 44 -19.22 8.92 -5.19
CA ILE A 44 -18.28 9.92 -4.65
C ILE A 44 -19.04 11.17 -4.18
N TYR A 45 -19.97 11.68 -4.98
CA TYR A 45 -20.77 12.86 -4.65
C TYR A 45 -21.66 12.64 -3.42
N GLU A 46 -22.31 11.48 -3.32
CA GLU A 46 -23.14 11.09 -2.17
C GLU A 46 -22.30 11.01 -0.89
N TRP A 47 -21.07 10.49 -0.98
CA TRP A 47 -20.13 10.45 0.14
C TRP A 47 -19.76 11.86 0.62
N PHE A 48 -19.37 12.76 -0.29
CA PHE A 48 -19.05 14.16 0.07
C PHE A 48 -20.25 14.89 0.66
N SER A 49 -21.45 14.67 0.11
CA SER A 49 -22.70 15.24 0.64
C SER A 49 -22.95 14.79 2.08
N THR A 50 -22.70 13.50 2.37
CA THR A 50 -22.83 12.94 3.72
C THR A 50 -21.82 13.53 4.69
N VAL A 51 -20.56 13.66 4.26
CA VAL A 51 -19.49 14.29 5.07
C VAL A 51 -19.83 15.74 5.38
N GLN A 52 -20.27 16.51 4.39
CA GLN A 52 -20.66 17.92 4.58
C GLN A 52 -21.80 18.07 5.58
N ARG A 53 -22.81 17.18 5.49
CA ARG A 53 -23.92 17.15 6.44
C ARG A 53 -23.42 16.91 7.87
N ILE A 54 -22.55 15.91 8.08
CA ILE A 54 -21.99 15.59 9.40
C ILE A 54 -21.17 16.75 9.95
N ILE A 55 -20.33 17.38 9.13
CA ILE A 55 -19.54 18.57 9.50
C ILE A 55 -20.46 19.69 10.00
N THR A 56 -21.56 19.93 9.26
CA THR A 56 -22.51 21.00 9.56
C THR A 56 -23.33 20.70 10.82
N GLU A 57 -23.85 19.47 10.96
CA GLU A 57 -24.65 19.03 12.11
C GLU A 57 -23.85 19.06 13.42
N ASN A 58 -22.56 18.75 13.37
CA ASN A 58 -21.69 18.68 14.55
C ASN A 58 -20.87 19.96 14.76
N GLY A 59 -21.00 20.97 13.90
CA GLY A 59 -20.23 22.21 13.99
C GLY A 59 -18.72 22.00 13.93
N ILE A 60 -18.26 21.03 13.14
CA ILE A 60 -16.82 20.71 13.01
C ILE A 60 -16.15 21.83 12.24
N LEU A 61 -15.13 22.45 12.85
CA LEU A 61 -14.37 23.51 12.21
C LEU A 61 -13.35 22.91 11.21
N PRO A 62 -13.03 23.60 10.10
CA PRO A 62 -12.04 23.12 9.15
C PRO A 62 -10.67 22.77 9.77
N GLU A 63 -10.25 23.54 10.78
CA GLU A 63 -9.04 23.32 11.58
C GLU A 63 -9.05 22.02 12.39
N ASP A 64 -10.23 21.45 12.66
CA ASP A 64 -10.40 20.19 13.38
C ASP A 64 -10.44 18.96 12.45
N ILE A 65 -10.31 19.15 11.12
CA ILE A 65 -10.33 18.07 10.14
C ILE A 65 -8.90 17.59 9.87
N TYR A 66 -8.58 16.39 10.35
CA TYR A 66 -7.27 15.76 10.16
C TYR A 66 -7.32 14.63 9.14
N ASN A 67 -6.36 14.60 8.20
CA ASN A 67 -6.20 13.48 7.28
C ASN A 67 -5.65 12.26 8.02
N PHE A 68 -6.50 11.27 8.29
CA PHE A 68 -6.09 9.99 8.87
C PHE A 68 -5.80 8.94 7.79
N ASN A 69 -4.79 9.19 6.95
CA ASN A 69 -4.27 8.13 6.09
C ASN A 69 -3.10 7.41 6.79
N LYS A 70 -3.18 6.08 6.90
CA LYS A 70 -2.03 5.28 7.33
C LYS A 70 -0.96 5.34 6.24
N THR A 71 0.07 6.15 6.46
CA THR A 71 1.27 6.22 5.64
C THR A 71 1.97 4.86 5.66
N GLY A 72 2.19 4.25 4.49
CA GLY A 72 2.93 2.98 4.39
C GLY A 72 2.52 2.04 3.25
N PHE A 73 1.44 2.33 2.52
CA PHE A 73 1.13 1.63 1.28
C PHE A 73 1.38 2.55 0.09
N ALA A 74 2.19 2.07 -0.86
CA ALA A 74 2.40 2.73 -2.15
C ALA A 74 1.04 2.79 -2.88
N ILE A 75 0.39 3.95 -2.76
CA ILE A 75 -0.80 4.30 -3.52
C ILE A 75 -0.37 4.33 -4.99
N GLY A 76 -0.75 3.32 -5.78
CA GLY A 76 -0.40 3.24 -7.20
C GLY A 76 0.20 1.92 -7.69
N LEU A 77 0.48 0.94 -6.82
CA LEU A 77 0.83 -0.41 -7.27
C LEU A 77 -0.43 -1.16 -7.74
N ILE A 78 -0.75 -1.00 -9.03
CA ILE A 78 -1.87 -1.65 -9.72
C ILE A 78 -1.66 -3.18 -9.79
N SER A 79 -0.40 -3.64 -9.75
CA SER A 79 -0.02 -5.06 -9.79
C SER A 79 0.77 -5.49 -8.54
N THR A 80 0.71 -6.79 -8.23
CA THR A 80 1.56 -7.43 -7.23
C THR A 80 3.01 -7.41 -7.69
N ALA A 81 3.89 -6.77 -6.92
CA ALA A 81 5.33 -6.75 -7.13
C ALA A 81 6.01 -7.55 -6.01
N LYS A 82 7.04 -8.33 -6.36
CA LYS A 82 7.89 -8.98 -5.36
C LYS A 82 8.91 -7.95 -4.87
N VAL A 83 8.79 -7.52 -3.63
CA VAL A 83 9.71 -6.57 -2.98
C VAL A 83 10.70 -7.31 -2.10
N VAL A 84 11.97 -6.92 -2.18
CA VAL A 84 13.05 -7.41 -1.31
C VAL A 84 13.20 -6.44 -0.15
N THR A 85 13.10 -6.94 1.07
CA THR A 85 13.24 -6.20 2.33
C THR A 85 14.32 -6.86 3.19
N ARG A 86 14.77 -6.20 4.26
CA ARG A 86 15.62 -6.86 5.26
C ARG A 86 14.78 -7.88 6.06
N ALA A 87 15.40 -8.98 6.49
CA ALA A 87 14.78 -10.03 7.29
C ALA A 87 14.50 -9.56 8.73
N GLU A 88 15.43 -8.80 9.30
CA GLU A 88 15.30 -8.20 10.63
C GLU A 88 15.36 -6.66 10.54
N TYR A 89 14.50 -6.00 11.31
CA TYR A 89 14.45 -4.54 11.39
C TYR A 89 14.98 -4.08 12.74
N TYR A 90 16.26 -3.70 12.80
CA TYR A 90 16.85 -3.06 13.98
C TYR A 90 16.71 -1.54 13.84
N GLY A 91 15.64 -0.97 14.40
CA GLY A 91 15.44 0.48 14.44
C GLY A 91 14.00 0.93 14.69
N ARG A 92 13.83 2.23 14.91
CA ARG A 92 12.51 2.90 14.87
C ARG A 92 12.13 3.07 13.40
N ARG A 93 10.89 2.74 13.00
CA ARG A 93 10.40 3.01 11.63
C ARG A 93 10.66 4.47 11.30
N ALA A 94 11.48 4.73 10.29
CA ALA A 94 11.55 6.05 9.70
C ALA A 94 10.15 6.37 9.17
N VAL A 95 9.45 7.26 9.85
CA VAL A 95 8.25 7.87 9.29
C VAL A 95 8.75 8.64 8.09
N LEU A 96 8.48 8.12 6.89
CA LEU A 96 8.70 8.82 5.63
C LEU A 96 7.70 9.99 5.58
N GLN A 97 7.99 11.08 6.29
CA GLN A 97 7.56 12.44 5.96
C GLN A 97 8.48 13.47 6.64
N PRO A 98 9.12 14.38 5.87
CA PRO A 98 9.40 15.72 6.33
C PRO A 98 8.05 16.40 6.54
N ARG A 99 7.75 16.71 7.80
CA ARG A 99 6.54 17.42 8.20
C ARG A 99 6.65 18.87 7.76
N ASN A 100 6.12 19.21 6.58
CA ASN A 100 5.74 20.59 6.28
C ASN A 100 4.35 20.82 6.88
N ARG A 101 4.34 21.40 8.09
CA ARG A 101 3.18 22.11 8.62
C ARG A 101 3.48 23.60 8.46
N GLU A 102 2.76 24.26 7.58
CA GLU A 102 2.36 25.66 7.82
C GLU A 102 1.00 25.62 8.51
#